data_AF-A0A0X8FL69-F1
#
_entry.id   AF-A0A0X8FL69-F1
#
_cell.length_a   1.000
_cell.length_b   1.000
_cell.length_c   1.000
_cell.angle_alpha   90.00
_cell.angle_beta   90.00
_cell.angle_gamma   90.00
#
_symmetry.space_group_name_H-M   'P 1'
#
loop_
_entity.id
_entity.type
_entity.pdbx_description
1 polymer ?
#
loop_
_entity_poly.entity_id
_entity_poly.type
_entity_poly.pdbx_seq_one_letter_code
_entity_poly.pdbx_strand_id
1 'polypeptide(L)'
;MADLSQQKRAIMAAQFGKYMPLVADVSYQELVDAQIPLQFEFKKIDDQAAFYMVINGYMAAFSNHLQKHNLIQRGHHYRQGAEINSDLEAAYLQAAWQVYEAIKKQEAALGKKNRTSVEVTWDRLFYDSLVELHDQQEALFNHLGQDFTDLDPDKKKNETVVPKWIRGVDK
;
A
#
# COMPACT_ATOMS: atom_id res chain seq x y z
N MET A 1 1.27 24.73 11.81
CA MET A 1 2.62 24.95 11.26
C MET A 1 3.60 24.78 12.39
N ALA A 2 4.49 23.79 12.31
CA ALA A 2 5.53 23.57 13.32
C ALA A 2 6.48 24.78 13.37
N ASP A 3 6.97 25.12 14.56
CA ASP A 3 8.03 26.12 14.73
C ASP A 3 9.28 25.66 13.95
N LEU A 4 9.96 26.58 13.28
CA LEU A 4 11.16 26.34 12.48
C LEU A 4 12.28 25.66 13.30
N SER A 5 12.31 25.93 14.62
CA SER A 5 13.17 25.24 15.59
C SER A 5 12.77 23.77 15.81
N GLN A 6 11.47 23.46 15.85
CA GLN A 6 10.95 22.10 15.99
C GLN A 6 11.24 21.27 14.74
N GLN A 7 11.02 21.83 13.54
CA GLN A 7 11.27 21.15 12.29
C GLN A 7 12.76 20.79 12.13
N LYS A 8 13.68 21.71 12.48
CA LYS A 8 15.13 21.42 12.49
C LYS A 8 15.49 20.27 13.43
N ARG A 9 14.92 20.25 14.65
CA ARG A 9 15.15 19.16 15.61
C ARG A 9 14.62 17.82 15.08
N ALA A 10 13.46 17.83 14.43
CA ALA A 10 12.88 16.63 13.82
C ALA A 10 13.77 16.09 12.68
N ILE A 11 14.28 16.96 11.81
CA ILE A 11 15.23 16.58 10.74
C ILE A 11 16.51 15.99 11.33
N MET A 12 17.09 16.62 12.36
CA MET A 12 18.27 16.07 13.03
C MET A 12 18.00 14.71 13.67
N ALA A 13 16.85 14.54 14.32
CA ALA A 13 16.46 13.27 14.93
C ALA A 13 16.31 12.16 13.88
N ALA A 14 15.76 12.49 12.71
CA ALA A 14 15.62 11.56 11.59
C ALA A 14 16.96 11.01 11.09
N GLN A 15 18.05 11.79 11.14
CA GLN A 15 19.40 11.32 10.78
C GLN A 15 19.88 10.18 11.70
N PHE A 16 19.34 10.08 12.91
CA PHE A 16 19.64 9.00 13.86
C PHE A 16 18.58 7.88 13.84
N GLY A 17 17.65 7.93 12.91
CA GLY A 17 16.56 6.96 12.76
C GLY A 17 15.38 7.17 13.69
N LYS A 18 15.26 8.35 14.31
CA LYS A 18 14.06 8.75 15.05
C LYS A 18 13.14 9.51 14.11
N TYR A 19 12.32 8.77 13.36
CA TYR A 19 11.54 9.37 12.27
C TYR A 19 10.21 9.97 12.72
N MET A 20 9.59 9.45 13.77
CA MET A 20 8.26 9.88 14.22
C MET A 20 8.12 11.41 14.38
N PRO A 21 9.05 12.14 15.02
CA PRO A 21 8.95 13.59 15.15
C PRO A 21 8.96 14.36 13.83
N LEU A 22 9.49 13.73 12.76
CA LEU A 22 9.51 14.31 11.43
C LEU A 22 8.23 13.96 10.67
N VAL A 23 7.91 12.67 10.60
CA VAL A 23 6.84 12.17 9.72
C VAL A 23 5.45 12.47 10.28
N ALA A 24 5.31 12.84 11.56
CA ALA A 24 4.05 13.31 12.14
C ALA A 24 3.59 14.63 11.52
N ASP A 25 4.53 15.54 11.28
CA ASP A 25 4.25 16.98 11.13
C ASP A 25 4.73 17.54 9.79
N VAL A 26 5.57 16.81 9.06
CA VAL A 26 6.19 17.27 7.82
C VAL A 26 5.87 16.27 6.72
N SER A 27 5.44 16.77 5.57
CA SER A 27 5.23 15.94 4.37
C SER A 27 6.54 15.66 3.64
N TYR A 28 6.59 14.57 2.89
CA TYR A 28 7.77 14.30 2.06
C TYR A 28 7.99 15.38 1.00
N GLN A 29 6.92 15.95 0.45
CA GLN A 29 7.02 17.03 -0.55
C GLN A 29 7.68 18.28 0.04
N GLU A 30 7.34 18.67 1.27
CA GLU A 30 7.99 19.82 1.93
C GLU A 30 9.50 19.62 2.09
N LEU A 31 9.97 18.38 2.32
CA LEU A 31 11.40 18.07 2.37
C LEU A 31 12.06 18.17 0.99
N VAL A 32 11.38 17.72 -0.05
CA VAL A 32 11.83 17.83 -1.45
C VAL A 32 11.94 19.29 -1.86
N ASP A 33 10.91 20.10 -1.58
CA ASP A 33 10.86 21.52 -1.91
C ASP A 33 11.94 22.32 -1.17
N ALA A 34 12.21 21.94 0.09
CA ALA A 34 13.29 22.51 0.90
C ALA A 34 14.69 21.97 0.53
N GLN A 35 14.79 21.04 -0.44
CA GLN A 35 16.04 20.40 -0.85
C GLN A 35 16.79 19.73 0.30
N ILE A 36 16.07 19.11 1.23
CA ILE A 36 16.66 18.45 2.40
C ILE A 36 16.90 16.97 2.08
N PRO A 37 18.16 16.52 1.88
CA PRO A 37 18.44 15.12 1.63
C PRO A 37 18.30 14.33 2.93
N LEU A 38 17.33 13.42 2.98
CA LEU A 38 17.17 12.45 4.07
C LEU A 38 17.23 11.03 3.51
N GLN A 39 18.05 10.20 4.16
CA GLN A 39 18.10 8.77 3.93
C GLN A 39 17.38 8.05 5.05
N PHE A 40 16.46 7.16 4.69
CA PHE A 40 15.68 6.39 5.64
C PHE A 40 16.28 4.98 5.76
N GLU A 41 16.83 4.68 6.93
CA GLU A 41 17.18 3.32 7.31
C GLU A 41 15.90 2.56 7.67
N PHE A 42 15.43 1.72 6.75
CA PHE A 42 14.16 0.98 6.86
C PHE A 42 14.03 0.18 8.16
N LYS A 43 15.13 -0.38 8.67
CA LYS A 43 15.15 -1.17 9.91
C LYS A 43 14.74 -0.37 11.15
N LYS A 44 14.88 0.95 11.13
CA LYS A 44 14.58 1.85 12.25
C LYS A 44 13.17 2.46 12.17
N ILE A 45 12.41 2.15 11.12
CA ILE A 45 11.03 2.64 10.97
C ILE A 45 10.12 1.72 11.79
N ASP A 46 9.62 2.22 12.91
CA ASP A 46 8.58 1.53 13.67
C ASP A 46 7.20 1.62 12.99
N ASP A 47 6.23 0.85 13.47
CA ASP A 47 4.91 0.73 12.84
C ASP A 47 4.12 2.04 12.84
N GLN A 48 4.27 2.86 13.89
CA GLN A 48 3.63 4.18 13.97
C GLN A 48 4.25 5.14 12.95
N ALA A 49 5.58 5.23 12.90
CA ALA A 49 6.27 6.04 11.90
C ALA A 49 5.93 5.56 10.49
N ALA A 50 5.79 4.26 10.25
CA ALA A 50 5.38 3.70 8.97
C ALA A 50 3.98 4.18 8.56
N PHE A 51 3.01 4.19 9.49
CA PHE A 51 1.66 4.70 9.25
C PHE A 51 1.69 6.17 8.78
N TYR A 52 2.38 7.04 9.50
CA TYR A 52 2.50 8.45 9.13
C TYR A 52 3.35 8.67 7.87
N MET A 53 4.36 7.84 7.64
CA MET A 53 5.12 7.86 6.38
C MET A 53 4.23 7.57 5.17
N VAL A 54 3.29 6.63 5.29
CA VAL A 54 2.33 6.33 4.22
C VAL A 54 1.44 7.54 3.96
N ILE A 55 0.82 8.11 5.01
CA ILE A 55 -0.06 9.29 4.89
C ILE A 55 0.67 10.48 4.26
N ASN A 56 1.88 10.76 4.73
CA ASN A 56 2.62 11.98 4.38
C ASN A 56 3.53 11.81 3.15
N GLY A 57 3.29 10.77 2.34
CA GLY A 57 3.91 10.62 1.01
C GLY A 57 5.37 10.15 1.01
N TYR A 58 5.91 9.70 2.14
CA TYR A 58 7.29 9.24 2.24
C TYR A 58 7.58 7.97 1.46
N MET A 59 6.55 7.27 0.97
CA MET A 59 6.73 6.13 0.05
C MET A 59 7.53 6.51 -1.20
N ALA A 60 7.51 7.77 -1.64
CA ALA A 60 8.31 8.26 -2.76
C ALA A 60 9.83 8.24 -2.47
N ALA A 61 10.24 8.25 -1.20
CA ALA A 61 11.65 8.15 -0.80
C ALA A 61 12.25 6.75 -1.02
N PHE A 62 11.42 5.73 -1.26
CA PHE A 62 11.84 4.35 -1.41
C PHE A 62 11.69 3.91 -2.87
N SER A 63 12.76 3.46 -3.51
CA SER A 63 12.70 2.92 -4.87
C SER A 63 12.28 1.45 -4.92
N ASN A 64 12.41 0.73 -3.81
CA ASN A 64 12.15 -0.71 -3.74
C ASN A 64 10.66 -1.00 -3.43
N HIS A 65 9.99 -1.74 -4.31
CA HIS A 65 8.59 -2.17 -4.12
C HIS A 65 8.39 -2.97 -2.82
N LEU A 66 9.34 -3.82 -2.42
CA LEU A 66 9.24 -4.59 -1.18
C LEU A 66 9.31 -3.69 0.05
N GLN A 67 10.08 -2.60 0.00
CA GLN A 67 10.11 -1.63 1.10
C GLN A 67 8.77 -0.88 1.20
N LYS A 68 8.20 -0.46 0.07
CA LYS A 68 6.87 0.17 0.04
C LYS A 68 5.79 -0.78 0.57
N HIS A 69 5.80 -2.04 0.14
CA HIS A 69 4.90 -3.09 0.63
C HIS A 69 4.99 -3.25 2.15
N ASN A 70 6.20 -3.45 2.67
CA ASN A 70 6.43 -3.60 4.10
C ASN A 70 6.07 -2.34 4.90
N LEU A 71 6.21 -1.14 4.34
CA LEU A 71 5.78 0.12 4.97
C LEU A 71 4.27 0.15 5.16
N ILE A 72 3.51 -0.22 4.11
CA ILE A 72 2.06 -0.32 4.21
C ILE A 72 1.71 -1.40 5.25
N GLN A 73 2.28 -2.59 5.16
CA GLN A 73 2.00 -3.66 6.13
C GLN A 73 2.25 -3.24 7.59
N ARG A 74 3.37 -2.55 7.87
CA ARG A 74 3.68 -2.02 9.21
C ARG A 74 2.70 -0.93 9.65
N GLY A 75 2.40 0.02 8.76
CA GLY A 75 1.41 1.05 9.06
C GLY A 75 0.02 0.47 9.35
N HIS A 76 -0.35 -0.60 8.64
CA HIS A 76 -1.59 -1.32 8.87
C HIS A 76 -1.60 -2.04 10.23
N HIS A 77 -0.49 -2.67 10.62
CA HIS A 77 -0.33 -3.24 11.97
C HIS A 77 -0.57 -2.20 13.07
N TYR A 78 0.00 -1.00 12.92
CA TYR A 78 -0.29 0.11 13.85
C TYR A 78 -1.77 0.49 13.83
N ARG A 79 -2.38 0.61 12.64
CA ARG A 79 -3.81 0.91 12.48
C ARG A 79 -4.72 -0.04 13.24
N GLN A 80 -4.43 -1.35 13.19
CA GLN A 80 -5.24 -2.35 13.88
C GLN A 80 -5.13 -2.27 15.41
N GLY A 81 -4.00 -1.79 15.93
CA GLY A 81 -3.72 -1.78 17.37
C GLY A 81 -3.93 -0.42 18.06
N ALA A 82 -4.19 0.64 17.30
CA ALA A 82 -4.27 2.01 17.82
C ALA A 82 -5.67 2.60 17.65
N GLU A 83 -6.07 3.48 18.59
CA GLU A 83 -7.24 4.34 18.42
C GLU A 83 -6.89 5.49 17.47
N ILE A 84 -7.07 5.22 16.17
CA ILE A 84 -6.85 6.20 15.10
C ILE A 84 -8.19 6.89 14.79
N ASN A 85 -8.18 8.21 14.65
CA ASN A 85 -9.38 8.92 14.21
C ASN A 85 -9.71 8.59 12.74
N SER A 86 -10.99 8.76 12.37
CA SER A 86 -11.49 8.40 11.03
C SER A 86 -10.76 9.12 9.90
N ASP A 87 -10.31 10.36 10.13
CA ASP A 87 -9.69 11.17 9.09
C ASP A 87 -8.29 10.66 8.74
N LEU A 88 -7.50 10.29 9.76
CA LEU A 88 -6.18 9.70 9.57
C LEU A 88 -6.28 8.29 8.98
N GLU A 89 -7.29 7.52 9.36
CA GLU A 89 -7.55 6.21 8.75
C GLU A 89 -7.89 6.34 7.26
N ALA A 90 -8.79 7.26 6.90
CA ALA A 90 -9.14 7.52 5.51
C ALA A 90 -7.92 8.00 4.71
N ALA A 91 -7.11 8.90 5.28
CA ALA A 91 -5.89 9.39 4.64
C ALA A 91 -4.89 8.25 4.40
N TYR A 92 -4.72 7.34 5.35
CA TYR A 92 -3.85 6.18 5.21
C TYR A 92 -4.31 5.25 4.09
N LEU A 93 -5.60 4.90 4.09
CA LEU A 93 -6.20 4.03 3.06
C LEU A 93 -6.07 4.64 1.67
N GLN A 94 -6.36 5.94 1.54
CA GLN A 94 -6.24 6.66 0.28
C GLN A 94 -4.79 6.69 -0.22
N ALA A 95 -3.82 6.97 0.65
CA ALA A 95 -2.41 7.01 0.28
C ALA A 95 -1.88 5.61 -0.13
N ALA A 96 -2.25 4.56 0.61
CA ALA A 96 -1.92 3.18 0.27
C ALA A 96 -2.51 2.80 -1.10
N TRP A 97 -3.78 3.13 -1.34
CA TRP A 97 -4.47 2.88 -2.61
C TRP A 97 -3.76 3.53 -3.80
N GLN A 98 -3.41 4.82 -3.69
CA GLN A 98 -2.75 5.55 -4.78
C GLN A 98 -1.45 4.88 -5.23
N VAL A 99 -0.66 4.35 -4.28
CA VAL A 99 0.57 3.64 -4.62
C VAL A 99 0.29 2.31 -5.30
N TYR A 100 -0.66 1.53 -4.77
CA TYR A 100 -1.04 0.26 -5.36
C TYR A 100 -1.62 0.42 -6.77
N GLU A 101 -2.52 1.37 -6.96
CA GLU A 101 -3.13 1.67 -8.27
C GLU A 101 -2.06 2.06 -9.30
N ALA A 102 -1.11 2.92 -8.93
CA ALA A 102 -0.02 3.32 -9.81
C ALA A 102 0.85 2.12 -10.22
N ILE A 103 1.17 1.23 -9.27
CA ILE A 103 1.91 -0.01 -9.53
C ILE A 103 1.15 -0.89 -10.53
N LYS A 104 -0.16 -1.10 -10.32
CA LYS A 104 -0.99 -1.95 -11.18
C LYS A 104 -1.14 -1.40 -12.59
N LYS A 105 -1.34 -0.08 -12.73
CA LYS A 105 -1.39 0.59 -14.04
C LYS A 105 -0.06 0.45 -14.78
N GLN A 106 1.07 0.56 -14.08
CA GLN A 106 2.39 0.35 -14.67
C GLN A 106 2.60 -1.10 -15.10
N GLU A 107 2.23 -2.08 -14.27
CA GLU A 107 2.30 -3.52 -14.60
C GLU A 107 1.48 -3.86 -15.84
N ALA A 108 0.24 -3.37 -15.92
CA ALA A 108 -0.64 -3.56 -17.07
C ALA A 108 -0.06 -2.94 -18.35
N ALA A 109 0.53 -1.74 -18.26
CA ALA A 109 1.18 -1.08 -19.39
C ALA A 109 2.39 -1.87 -19.93
N LEU A 110 3.08 -2.65 -19.08
CA LEU A 110 4.19 -3.51 -19.49
C LEU A 110 3.73 -4.83 -20.15
N GLY A 111 2.42 -5.15 -20.14
CA GLY A 111 1.85 -6.29 -20.86
C GLY A 111 2.37 -7.67 -20.39
N LYS A 112 2.84 -7.77 -19.14
CA LYS A 112 3.35 -9.04 -18.60
C LYS A 112 2.20 -10.04 -18.42
N LYS A 113 2.37 -11.24 -18.98
CA LYS A 113 1.37 -12.33 -18.87
C LYS A 113 1.42 -13.09 -17.54
N ASN A 114 2.56 -13.08 -16.86
CA ASN A 114 2.77 -13.81 -15.61
C ASN A 114 3.01 -12.83 -14.47
N ARG A 115 2.25 -13.03 -13.38
CA ARG A 115 2.44 -12.27 -12.14
C ARG A 115 3.71 -12.73 -11.43
N THR A 116 4.54 -11.79 -10.98
CA THR A 116 5.69 -12.09 -10.12
C THR A 116 5.24 -12.35 -8.69
N SER A 117 6.09 -13.00 -7.88
CA SER A 117 5.81 -13.22 -6.46
C SER A 117 5.55 -11.92 -5.70
N VAL A 118 6.25 -10.84 -6.06
CA VAL A 118 6.05 -9.51 -5.47
C VAL A 118 4.67 -8.96 -5.83
N GLU A 119 4.25 -9.08 -7.09
CA GLU A 119 2.94 -8.64 -7.57
C GLU A 119 1.79 -9.36 -6.83
N VAL A 120 1.94 -10.67 -6.59
CA VAL A 120 0.98 -11.45 -5.80
C VAL A 120 0.95 -11.02 -4.33
N THR A 121 2.09 -10.67 -3.73
CA THR A 121 2.11 -10.18 -2.34
C THR A 121 1.44 -8.81 -2.17
N TRP A 122 1.48 -7.95 -3.21
CA TRP A 122 0.72 -6.71 -3.23
C TRP A 122 -0.78 -6.97 -3.31
N ASP A 123 -1.19 -7.83 -4.23
CA ASP A 123 -2.60 -8.20 -4.39
C ASP A 123 -3.19 -8.74 -3.08
N ARG A 124 -2.45 -9.64 -2.42
CA ARG A 124 -2.85 -10.20 -1.12
C ARG A 124 -2.83 -9.20 0.02
N LEU A 125 -1.90 -8.25 0.06
CA LEU A 125 -1.93 -7.23 1.12
C LEU A 125 -3.22 -6.43 1.09
N PHE A 126 -3.66 -6.03 -0.12
CA PHE A 126 -4.90 -5.26 -0.27
C PHE A 126 -6.14 -6.13 -0.08
N TYR A 127 -6.08 -7.41 -0.47
CA TYR A 127 -7.19 -8.34 -0.29
C TYR A 127 -7.32 -8.86 1.16
N ASP A 128 -6.24 -9.18 1.85
CA ASP A 128 -6.34 -9.79 3.19
C ASP A 128 -6.37 -8.72 4.30
N SER A 129 -5.61 -7.62 4.12
CA SER A 129 -5.35 -6.66 5.21
C SER A 129 -6.13 -5.36 5.04
N LEU A 130 -6.25 -4.82 3.82
CA LEU A 130 -6.95 -3.56 3.56
C LEU A 130 -8.34 -3.81 2.95
N VAL A 131 -9.16 -4.56 3.69
CA VAL A 131 -10.49 -5.02 3.23
C VAL A 131 -11.42 -3.88 2.83
N GLU A 132 -11.22 -2.69 3.38
CA GLU A 132 -11.97 -1.48 3.04
C GLU A 132 -11.75 -1.03 1.59
N LEU A 133 -10.71 -1.55 0.92
CA LEU A 133 -10.35 -1.23 -0.46
C LEU A 133 -10.75 -2.34 -1.46
N HIS A 134 -11.45 -3.40 -1.03
CA HIS A 134 -11.83 -4.52 -1.90
C HIS A 134 -12.60 -4.09 -3.15
N ASP A 135 -13.64 -3.29 -2.97
CA ASP A 135 -14.47 -2.84 -4.10
C ASP A 135 -13.64 -2.04 -5.11
N GLN A 136 -12.69 -1.24 -4.63
CA GLN A 136 -11.76 -0.50 -5.49
C GLN A 136 -10.79 -1.44 -6.20
N GLN A 137 -10.28 -2.45 -5.49
CA GLN A 137 -9.38 -3.47 -6.03
C GLN A 137 -10.07 -4.28 -7.15
N GLU A 138 -11.29 -4.75 -6.92
CA GLU A 138 -12.08 -5.48 -7.92
C GLU A 138 -12.40 -4.61 -9.14
N ALA A 139 -12.79 -3.34 -8.93
CA ALA A 139 -13.02 -2.39 -10.01
C ALA A 139 -11.76 -2.15 -10.86
N LEU A 140 -10.59 -2.03 -10.22
CA LEU A 140 -9.32 -1.87 -10.92
C LEU A 140 -8.97 -3.11 -11.75
N PHE A 141 -9.16 -4.32 -11.21
CA PHE A 141 -8.89 -5.56 -11.93
C PHE A 141 -9.79 -5.69 -13.17
N ASN A 142 -11.07 -5.39 -13.02
CA ASN A 142 -12.02 -5.35 -14.15
C ASN A 142 -11.59 -4.34 -15.21
N HIS A 143 -11.15 -3.14 -14.81
CA HIS A 143 -10.66 -2.11 -15.73
C HIS A 143 -9.38 -2.54 -16.47
N LEU A 144 -8.48 -3.25 -15.78
CA LEU A 144 -7.22 -3.74 -16.34
C LEU A 144 -7.35 -5.07 -17.09
N GLY A 145 -8.55 -5.68 -17.13
CA GLY A 145 -8.78 -7.00 -17.73
C GLY A 145 -8.05 -8.13 -17.01
N GLN A 146 -7.84 -8.00 -15.69
CA GLN A 146 -7.18 -8.98 -14.84
C GLN A 146 -8.20 -9.80 -14.05
N ASP A 147 -7.91 -11.07 -13.83
CA ASP A 147 -8.79 -11.97 -13.07
C ASP A 147 -8.60 -11.78 -11.55
N PHE A 148 -9.65 -11.31 -10.90
CA PHE A 148 -9.74 -11.09 -9.45
C PHE A 148 -10.01 -12.38 -8.68
N THR A 149 -10.58 -13.40 -9.32
CA THR A 149 -10.94 -14.68 -8.68
C THR A 149 -9.72 -15.49 -8.21
N ASP A 150 -8.53 -15.15 -8.71
CA ASP A 150 -7.27 -15.70 -8.21
C ASP A 150 -6.95 -15.31 -6.76
N LEU A 151 -7.57 -14.24 -6.26
CA LEU A 151 -7.39 -13.74 -4.89
C LEU A 151 -8.49 -14.22 -3.94
N ASP A 152 -9.67 -14.56 -4.47
CA ASP A 152 -10.81 -15.08 -3.73
C ASP A 152 -11.02 -16.59 -4.01
N PRO A 153 -10.50 -17.50 -3.14
CA PRO A 153 -10.64 -18.93 -3.34
C PRO A 153 -12.09 -19.44 -3.22
N ASP A 154 -13.00 -18.66 -2.63
CA ASP A 154 -14.41 -19.03 -2.50
C ASP A 154 -15.22 -18.65 -3.74
N LYS A 155 -14.88 -17.55 -4.45
CA LYS A 155 -15.39 -17.29 -5.82
C LYS A 155 -15.00 -18.38 -6.82
N LYS A 156 -13.79 -18.97 -6.70
CA LYS A 156 -13.37 -20.12 -7.54
C LYS A 156 -14.21 -21.38 -7.36
N LYS A 157 -14.81 -21.59 -6.19
CA LYS A 157 -15.67 -22.77 -5.92
C LYS A 157 -17.06 -22.65 -6.54
N ASN A 158 -17.51 -21.43 -6.84
CA ASN A 158 -18.82 -21.17 -7.44
C ASN A 158 -18.81 -21.18 -8.98
N GLU A 159 -17.64 -21.19 -9.62
CA GLU A 159 -17.52 -21.73 -10.97
C GLU A 159 -17.68 -23.26 -10.90
N THR A 160 -18.93 -23.69 -10.81
CA THR A 160 -19.29 -25.08 -11.02
C THR A 160 -18.86 -25.41 -12.44
N VAL A 161 -17.68 -26.02 -12.60
CA VAL A 161 -17.26 -26.65 -13.83
C VAL A 161 -18.28 -27.76 -14.08
N VAL A 162 -19.35 -27.45 -14.82
CA VAL A 162 -20.30 -28.44 -15.28
C VAL A 162 -19.47 -29.42 -16.11
N PRO A 163 -19.28 -30.66 -15.65
CA PRO A 163 -18.47 -31.61 -16.37
C PRO A 163 -19.05 -31.81 -17.78
N LYS A 164 -18.18 -31.91 -18.78
CA LYS A 164 -18.57 -32.05 -20.21
C LYS A 164 -19.61 -33.16 -20.45
N TRP A 165 -19.69 -34.18 -19.60
CA TRP A 165 -20.65 -35.29 -19.70
C TRP A 165 -22.09 -34.93 -19.30
N ILE A 166 -22.35 -33.76 -18.71
CA ILE A 166 -23.70 -33.29 -18.37
C ILE A 166 -24.37 -32.54 -19.55
N ARG A 167 -23.60 -32.03 -20.53
CA ARG A 167 -24.14 -31.26 -21.69
C ARG A 167 -24.70 -32.13 -22.84
N GLY A 168 -25.12 -33.36 -22.58
CA GLY A 168 -25.43 -34.31 -23.65
C GLY A 168 -26.51 -35.34 -23.34
N VAL A 169 -27.52 -34.99 -22.55
CA VAL A 169 -28.71 -35.84 -22.41
C VAL A 169 -29.96 -34.99 -22.58
N ASP A 170 -30.24 -34.58 -23.82
CA ASP A 170 -31.61 -34.40 -24.27
C ASP A 170 -31.85 -35.40 -25.40
N LYS A 171 -32.86 -36.25 -25.19
CA LYS A 171 -33.32 -37.31 -26.08
C LYS A 171 -34.09 -36.75 -27.27
#